data_AF-A0A2J8U4U0-F1
#
_entry.id   AF-A0A2J8U4U0-F1
#
_cell.length_a   1.000
_cell.length_b   1.000
_cell.length_c   1.000
_cell.angle_alpha   90.00
_cell.angle_beta   90.00
_cell.angle_gamma   90.00
#
_symmetry.space_group_name_H-M   'P 1'
#
loop_
_entity.id
_entity.type
_entity.pdbx_description
1 polymer ?
#
loop_
_entity_poly.entity_id
_entity_poly.type
_entity_poly.pdbx_seq_one_letter_code
_entity_poly.pdbx_strand_id
1 'polypeptide(L)'
;MVCEGKRSASCPCFFLLTAKFYWILTMMQRTHSQEYAHSIRVDGDIILGGLFPVHAKGERGVPCGELKKEKGIHRLEAMLYAIDQINKDPDLLSNITLGVRILDTCSRDTYALEQSLTFVQALIEKDASDVKCANGDPPIFTKPDKISGVIGAAASSVSIMVANILRLFKIPQISYASTAPELSDNTRYDFFSRVVPPDSYQAQAMVDIVTALGWNYVSTLASEGNYGESGVEAFTQISREIGGVCIAQSQKIPREPRPGEFEKIIKRLLETPNARAVIMFANEDDIRRILEAA
;
A
#
# COMPACT_ATOMS: atom_id res chain seq x y z
N MET A 1 14.38 29.09 74.94
CA MET A 1 15.34 30.04 75.53
C MET A 1 15.93 30.88 74.40
N VAL A 2 15.83 32.20 74.58
CA VAL A 2 16.56 33.34 73.99
C VAL A 2 17.59 33.08 72.86
N CYS A 3 17.30 33.73 71.72
CA CYS A 3 18.08 34.50 70.75
C CYS A 3 19.63 34.50 70.61
N GLU A 4 20.02 34.78 69.35
CA GLU A 4 21.26 35.41 68.80
C GLU A 4 22.52 34.53 68.62
N GLY A 5 23.31 34.61 67.54
CA GLY A 5 23.33 35.58 66.45
C GLY A 5 24.27 35.25 65.26
N LYS A 6 23.96 35.92 64.14
CA LYS A 6 24.74 36.48 63.00
C LYS A 6 26.00 35.79 62.40
N ARG A 7 25.88 35.58 61.06
CA ARG A 7 26.75 35.96 59.89
C ARG A 7 28.14 35.31 59.77
N SER A 8 28.41 34.49 58.73
CA SER A 8 28.74 34.82 57.30
C SER A 8 30.23 34.44 57.08
N ALA A 9 30.73 33.85 55.99
CA ALA A 9 30.25 33.53 54.66
C ALA A 9 31.04 32.29 54.14
N SER A 10 30.40 31.41 53.36
CA SER A 10 31.05 30.75 52.21
C SER A 10 29.99 30.15 51.27
N CYS A 11 30.15 30.52 50.02
CA CYS A 11 29.37 30.28 48.80
C CYS A 11 28.83 28.84 48.59
N PRO A 12 27.52 28.66 48.31
CA PRO A 12 27.02 27.49 47.61
C PRO A 12 26.33 27.90 46.30
N CYS A 13 27.06 28.51 45.36
CA CYS A 13 26.51 28.80 44.02
C CYS A 13 26.76 27.70 42.98
N PHE A 14 27.47 26.61 43.33
CA PHE A 14 27.88 25.60 42.34
C PHE A 14 26.94 24.39 42.20
N PHE A 15 26.03 24.14 43.15
CA PHE A 15 25.22 22.92 43.16
C PHE A 15 23.80 23.05 42.57
N LEU A 16 23.30 24.27 42.32
CA LEU A 16 21.95 24.48 41.77
C LEU A 16 21.91 24.62 40.23
N LEU A 17 23.07 24.82 39.59
CA LEU A 17 23.17 24.95 38.14
C LEU A 17 23.22 23.59 37.42
N THR A 18 23.73 22.55 38.06
CA THR A 18 23.87 21.21 37.45
C THR A 18 22.57 20.42 37.45
N ALA A 19 21.71 20.60 38.47
CA ALA A 19 20.42 19.90 38.56
C ALA A 19 19.37 20.42 37.55
N LYS A 20 19.37 21.72 37.24
CA LYS A 20 18.49 22.29 36.19
C LYS A 20 18.95 21.89 34.78
N PHE A 21 20.25 21.72 34.56
CA PHE A 21 20.78 21.34 33.25
C PHE A 21 20.42 19.90 32.88
N TYR A 22 20.38 18.99 33.88
CA TYR A 22 20.00 17.60 33.66
C TYR A 22 18.50 17.42 33.34
N TRP A 23 17.64 18.25 33.93
CA TRP A 23 16.20 18.29 33.62
C TRP A 23 15.89 18.95 32.27
N ILE A 24 16.72 19.89 31.82
CA ILE A 24 16.58 20.50 30.49
C ILE A 24 17.08 19.53 29.41
N LEU A 25 18.11 18.73 29.68
CA LEU A 25 18.58 17.69 28.74
C LEU A 25 17.59 16.54 28.57
N THR A 26 16.86 16.15 29.61
CA THR A 26 15.82 15.10 29.49
C THR A 26 14.54 15.58 28.81
N MET A 27 14.23 16.89 28.85
CA MET A 27 13.15 17.51 28.05
C MET A 27 13.55 17.77 26.58
N MET A 28 14.82 17.55 26.21
CA MET A 28 15.31 17.63 24.83
C MET A 28 15.54 16.27 24.17
N GLN A 29 14.97 15.18 24.71
CA GLN A 29 14.61 14.04 23.86
C GLN A 29 13.41 14.43 23.01
N ARG A 30 13.67 15.28 22.00
CA ARG A 30 12.87 15.33 20.79
C ARG A 30 12.68 13.88 20.37
N THR A 31 11.44 13.41 20.40
CA THR A 31 10.99 12.39 19.47
C THR A 31 11.34 12.92 18.08
N HIS A 32 12.49 12.54 17.56
CA HIS A 32 12.73 12.58 16.12
C HIS A 32 11.81 11.51 15.55
N SER A 33 10.52 11.86 15.38
CA SER A 33 9.75 11.28 14.30
C SER A 33 10.53 11.68 13.05
N GLN A 34 11.30 10.74 12.53
CA GLN A 34 11.98 10.88 11.26
C GLN A 34 10.86 11.10 10.22
N GLU A 35 10.59 12.37 9.88
CA GLU A 35 9.72 12.72 8.76
C GLU A 35 10.43 12.26 7.49
N TYR A 36 10.30 10.97 7.18
CA TYR A 36 10.50 10.52 5.81
C TYR A 36 9.50 11.31 4.99
N ALA A 37 9.97 12.05 3.99
CA ALA A 37 9.07 12.59 2.98
C ALA A 37 8.33 11.40 2.35
N HIS A 38 7.11 11.13 2.80
CA HIS A 38 6.32 9.95 2.42
C HIS A 38 5.81 10.00 0.97
N SER A 39 6.30 10.97 0.19
CA SER A 39 5.87 11.20 -1.18
C SER A 39 6.98 11.80 -2.03
N ILE A 40 7.05 11.37 -3.29
CA ILE A 40 7.83 12.03 -4.34
C ILE A 40 6.92 13.01 -5.06
N ARG A 41 7.42 14.21 -5.35
CA ARG A 41 6.64 15.28 -5.99
C ARG A 41 7.42 15.88 -7.17
N VAL A 42 6.71 16.04 -8.28
CA VAL A 42 7.12 16.83 -9.44
C VAL A 42 5.99 17.80 -9.73
N ASP A 43 6.31 19.09 -9.84
CA ASP A 43 5.31 20.12 -10.11
C ASP A 43 4.88 20.09 -11.59
N GLY A 44 3.67 20.59 -11.83
CA GLY A 44 3.08 20.75 -13.16
C GLY A 44 1.70 21.39 -13.06
N ASP A 45 1.14 21.79 -14.20
CA ASP A 45 -0.19 22.38 -14.29
C ASP A 45 -1.30 21.40 -13.86
N ILE A 46 -1.09 20.12 -14.17
CA ILE A 46 -1.98 19.01 -13.79
C ILE A 46 -1.17 17.98 -12.99
N ILE A 47 -1.56 17.71 -11.75
CA ILE A 47 -0.89 16.72 -10.90
C ILE A 47 -1.61 15.37 -10.95
N LEU A 48 -0.89 14.31 -11.29
CA LEU A 48 -1.34 12.92 -11.20
C LEU A 48 -0.84 12.25 -9.92
N GLY A 49 -1.70 11.52 -9.23
CA GLY A 49 -1.32 10.66 -8.12
C GLY A 49 -0.69 9.36 -8.64
N GLY A 50 0.32 8.85 -7.96
CA GLY A 50 0.92 7.55 -8.25
C GLY A 50 0.94 6.67 -7.00
N LEU A 51 0.56 5.40 -7.13
CA LEU A 51 0.60 4.41 -6.03
C LEU A 51 1.44 3.22 -6.44
N PHE A 52 2.63 3.08 -5.85
CA PHE A 52 3.57 2.01 -6.16
C PHE A 52 3.92 1.20 -4.91
N PRO A 53 4.15 -0.12 -5.03
CA PRO A 53 4.65 -0.94 -3.93
C PRO A 53 6.17 -0.80 -3.84
N VAL A 54 6.65 0.37 -3.39
CA VAL A 54 8.09 0.64 -3.26
C VAL A 54 8.71 -0.30 -2.25
N HIS A 55 8.00 -0.58 -1.15
CA HIS A 55 8.38 -1.58 -0.18
C HIS A 55 7.46 -2.81 -0.19
N ALA A 56 8.02 -3.94 0.22
CA ALA A 56 7.29 -5.14 0.59
C ALA A 56 6.48 -4.90 1.86
N LYS A 57 5.57 -5.82 2.18
CA LYS A 57 4.85 -5.76 3.45
C LYS A 57 5.80 -6.00 4.63
N GLY A 58 5.78 -5.10 5.60
CA GLY A 58 6.56 -5.22 6.84
C GLY A 58 6.06 -6.33 7.78
N GLU A 59 6.87 -6.64 8.79
CA GLU A 59 6.45 -7.52 9.89
C GLU A 59 5.36 -6.86 10.75
N ARG A 60 4.76 -7.62 11.68
CA ARG A 60 3.68 -7.11 12.54
C ARG A 60 4.15 -5.87 13.30
N GLY A 61 3.42 -4.77 13.15
CA GLY A 61 3.72 -3.49 13.77
C GLY A 61 4.66 -2.58 12.96
N VAL A 62 5.25 -3.08 11.87
CA VAL A 62 6.09 -2.30 10.96
C VAL A 62 5.34 -2.11 9.64
N PRO A 63 5.10 -0.87 9.18
CA PRO A 63 4.25 -0.62 8.03
C PRO A 63 4.81 -1.16 6.71
N CYS A 64 6.13 -1.08 6.54
CA CYS A 64 6.86 -1.32 5.31
C CYS A 64 8.05 -2.24 5.59
N GLY A 65 8.33 -3.16 4.68
CA GLY A 65 9.48 -4.07 4.73
C GLY A 65 10.59 -3.63 3.78
N GLU A 66 11.29 -4.61 3.21
CA GLU A 66 12.38 -4.39 2.28
C GLU A 66 11.95 -3.68 0.99
N LEU A 67 12.87 -2.92 0.40
CA LEU A 67 12.66 -2.19 -0.85
C LEU A 67 12.58 -3.14 -2.05
N LYS A 68 11.54 -2.96 -2.88
CA LYS A 68 11.27 -3.76 -4.09
C LYS A 68 11.87 -3.05 -5.31
N LYS A 69 13.04 -3.51 -5.77
CA LYS A 69 13.74 -2.93 -6.94
C LYS A 69 12.88 -2.96 -8.20
N GLU A 70 12.48 -4.16 -8.64
CA GLU A 70 11.81 -4.32 -9.95
C GLU A 70 10.36 -3.84 -9.94
N LYS A 71 9.56 -4.29 -8.97
CA LYS A 71 8.12 -4.01 -8.96
C LYS A 71 7.72 -2.75 -8.19
N GLY A 72 8.65 -2.16 -7.45
CA GLY A 72 8.51 -0.89 -6.76
C GLY A 72 9.22 0.22 -7.52
N ILE A 73 10.55 0.28 -7.38
CA ILE A 73 11.37 1.36 -7.94
C ILE A 73 11.29 1.45 -9.47
N HIS A 74 11.45 0.35 -10.22
CA HIS A 74 11.39 0.49 -11.69
C HIS A 74 10.03 0.95 -12.18
N ARG A 75 8.93 0.58 -11.51
CA ARG A 75 7.59 1.06 -11.89
C ARG A 75 7.37 2.52 -11.54
N LEU A 76 7.89 2.95 -10.40
CA LEU A 76 7.90 4.35 -9.99
C LEU A 76 8.69 5.19 -11.00
N GLU A 77 9.91 4.78 -11.31
CA GLU A 77 10.76 5.46 -12.30
C GLU A 77 10.14 5.41 -13.70
N ALA A 78 9.43 4.34 -14.05
CA ALA A 78 8.69 4.27 -15.31
C ALA A 78 7.58 5.33 -15.39
N MET A 79 6.91 5.67 -14.28
CA MET A 79 5.95 6.78 -14.25
C MET A 79 6.66 8.12 -14.45
N LEU A 80 7.77 8.36 -13.76
CA LEU A 80 8.55 9.59 -13.93
C LEU A 80 9.04 9.74 -15.38
N TYR A 81 9.58 8.66 -15.94
CA TYR A 81 10.00 8.61 -17.33
C TYR A 81 8.84 8.87 -18.31
N ALA A 82 7.68 8.26 -18.09
CA ALA A 82 6.52 8.47 -18.95
C ALA A 82 6.05 9.93 -18.93
N ILE A 83 6.05 10.57 -17.76
CA ILE A 83 5.70 11.98 -17.59
C ILE A 83 6.71 12.88 -18.32
N ASP A 84 8.00 12.57 -18.20
CA ASP A 84 9.04 13.27 -18.94
C ASP A 84 8.87 13.15 -20.46
N GLN A 85 8.45 11.97 -20.97
CA GLN A 85 8.18 11.80 -22.39
C GLN A 85 6.95 12.61 -22.82
N ILE A 86 5.85 12.56 -22.06
CA ILE A 86 4.62 13.31 -22.37
C ILE A 86 4.89 14.81 -22.39
N ASN A 87 5.59 15.35 -21.39
CA ASN A 87 5.88 16.78 -21.31
C ASN A 87 6.83 17.27 -22.42
N LYS A 88 7.54 16.36 -23.12
CA LYS A 88 8.41 16.68 -24.26
C LYS A 88 7.72 16.50 -25.61
N ASP A 89 6.57 15.84 -25.63
CA ASP A 89 5.83 15.55 -26.86
C ASP A 89 5.00 16.78 -27.28
N PRO A 90 5.32 17.43 -28.42
CA PRO A 90 4.57 18.60 -28.86
C PRO A 90 3.13 18.27 -29.32
N ASP A 91 2.84 17.01 -29.65
CA ASP A 91 1.55 16.57 -30.16
C ASP A 91 0.58 16.13 -29.04
N LEU A 92 1.07 15.98 -27.82
CA LEU A 92 0.29 15.56 -26.66
C LEU A 92 0.36 16.59 -25.53
N LEU A 93 -0.78 17.22 -25.19
CA LEU A 93 -0.89 18.23 -24.13
C LEU A 93 -0.01 19.47 -24.35
N SER A 94 0.00 20.02 -25.58
CA SER A 94 0.74 21.25 -25.90
C SER A 94 0.41 22.39 -24.91
N ASN A 95 1.44 23.02 -24.34
CA ASN A 95 1.36 24.11 -23.34
C ASN A 95 0.80 23.71 -21.96
N ILE A 96 0.68 22.42 -21.65
CA ILE A 96 0.28 21.94 -20.33
C ILE A 96 1.32 20.95 -19.84
N THR A 97 1.84 21.17 -18.64
CA THR A 97 2.79 20.27 -18.00
C THR A 97 2.08 19.32 -17.04
N LEU A 98 2.41 18.04 -17.12
CA LEU A 98 2.02 17.04 -16.13
C LEU A 98 3.06 17.01 -15.01
N GLY A 99 2.58 17.15 -13.79
CA GLY A 99 3.32 16.85 -12.57
C GLY A 99 2.82 15.56 -11.93
N VAL A 100 3.51 15.10 -10.90
CA VAL A 100 3.14 13.88 -10.16
C VAL A 100 3.30 14.03 -8.66
N ARG A 101 2.48 13.26 -7.94
CA ARG A 101 2.66 12.98 -6.51
C ARG A 101 2.58 11.48 -6.29
N ILE A 102 3.71 10.86 -6.01
CA ILE A 102 3.84 9.41 -5.86
C ILE A 102 3.91 9.05 -4.38
N LEU A 103 3.09 8.08 -3.97
CA LEU A 103 3.04 7.53 -2.62
C LEU A 103 3.42 6.04 -2.64
N ASP A 104 4.08 5.61 -1.57
CA ASP A 104 4.32 4.19 -1.35
C ASP A 104 3.07 3.53 -0.74
N THR A 105 2.74 2.35 -1.26
CA THR A 105 1.68 1.49 -0.75
C THR A 105 2.17 0.49 0.29
N CYS A 106 3.47 0.28 0.39
CA CYS A 106 4.12 -0.75 1.23
C CYS A 106 3.51 -2.14 1.09
N SER A 107 2.93 -2.42 -0.08
CA SER A 107 2.19 -3.66 -0.37
C SER A 107 1.12 -3.98 0.68
N ARG A 108 0.56 -2.95 1.34
CA ARG A 108 -0.40 -3.07 2.45
C ARG A 108 -1.59 -2.14 2.24
N ASP A 109 -2.78 -2.72 2.19
CA ASP A 109 -4.04 -2.04 1.89
C ASP A 109 -4.39 -0.94 2.89
N THR A 110 -4.26 -1.19 4.20
CA THR A 110 -4.53 -0.19 5.24
C THR A 110 -3.55 0.98 5.22
N TYR A 111 -2.27 0.72 4.96
CA TYR A 111 -1.25 1.78 4.83
C TYR A 111 -1.51 2.64 3.60
N ALA A 112 -1.73 2.00 2.44
CA ALA A 112 -2.02 2.71 1.21
C ALA A 112 -3.30 3.54 1.29
N LEU A 113 -4.32 3.07 2.01
CA LEU A 113 -5.53 3.84 2.29
C LEU A 113 -5.22 5.13 3.05
N GLU A 114 -4.45 5.03 4.14
CA GLU A 114 -4.02 6.18 4.94
C GLU A 114 -3.24 7.19 4.09
N GLN A 115 -2.28 6.72 3.28
CA GLN A 115 -1.51 7.59 2.40
C GLN A 115 -2.41 8.24 1.34
N SER A 116 -3.37 7.51 0.78
CA SER A 116 -4.28 8.00 -0.26
C SER A 116 -5.24 9.09 0.23
N LEU A 117 -5.46 9.23 1.54
CA LEU A 117 -6.18 10.38 2.09
C LEU A 117 -5.52 11.71 1.71
N THR A 118 -4.20 11.70 1.49
CA THR A 118 -3.48 12.90 1.09
C THR A 118 -3.81 13.37 -0.34
N PHE A 119 -4.35 12.50 -1.20
CA PHE A 119 -4.80 12.87 -2.55
C PHE A 119 -6.10 13.68 -2.54
N VAL A 120 -6.93 13.51 -1.51
CA VAL A 120 -8.22 14.20 -1.39
C VAL A 120 -8.16 15.43 -0.47
N GLN A 121 -7.04 15.66 0.21
CA GLN A 121 -6.86 16.79 1.14
C GLN A 121 -7.16 18.16 0.49
N ALA A 122 -6.84 18.35 -0.79
CA ALA A 122 -7.12 19.60 -1.52
C ALA A 122 -8.62 19.85 -1.74
N LEU A 123 -9.45 18.80 -1.67
CA LEU A 123 -10.88 18.85 -1.93
C LEU A 123 -11.71 18.93 -0.64
N ILE A 124 -11.06 18.79 0.52
CA ILE A 124 -11.69 18.96 1.83
C ILE A 124 -11.53 20.43 2.20
N GLU A 125 -12.64 21.16 2.26
CA GLU A 125 -12.64 22.54 2.74
C GLU A 125 -12.08 22.58 4.17
N LYS A 126 -10.99 23.32 4.36
CA LYS A 126 -10.49 23.66 5.69
C LYS A 126 -11.12 24.97 6.08
N ASP A 127 -11.97 24.95 7.10
CA ASP A 127 -12.41 26.18 7.74
C ASP A 127 -11.21 26.81 8.46
N ALA A 128 -10.71 27.88 7.86
CA ALA A 128 -9.52 28.60 8.31
C ALA A 128 -9.86 29.79 9.21
N SER A 129 -11.15 30.03 9.50
CA SER A 129 -11.61 31.18 10.28
C SER A 129 -11.01 31.26 11.68
N ASP A 130 -10.64 30.11 12.25
CA ASP A 130 -10.26 29.98 13.66
C ASP A 130 -8.74 29.96 13.89
N VAL A 131 -7.93 29.95 12.83
CA VAL A 131 -6.47 29.90 12.94
C VAL A 131 -5.90 31.32 12.90
N LYS A 132 -5.32 31.77 14.02
CA LYS A 132 -4.59 33.05 14.11
C LYS A 132 -3.16 32.79 14.53
N CYS A 133 -2.20 33.34 13.81
CA CYS A 133 -0.81 33.28 14.22
C CYS A 133 -0.60 34.14 15.48
N ALA A 134 0.32 33.72 16.36
CA ALA A 134 0.59 34.41 17.63
C ALA A 134 1.09 35.87 17.44
N ASN A 135 1.63 36.17 16.26
CA ASN A 135 2.09 37.49 15.83
C ASN A 135 0.99 38.34 15.16
N GLY A 136 -0.23 37.82 15.01
CA GLY A 136 -1.35 38.52 14.38
C GLY A 136 -1.36 38.48 12.84
N ASP A 137 -0.35 37.86 12.22
CA ASP A 137 -0.31 37.68 10.77
C ASP A 137 -1.38 36.66 10.30
N PRO A 138 -1.88 36.80 9.07
CA PRO A 138 -2.73 35.78 8.49
C PRO A 138 -1.96 34.45 8.36
N PRO A 139 -2.57 33.31 8.71
CA PRO A 139 -1.94 32.01 8.52
C PRO A 139 -1.65 31.75 7.03
N ILE A 140 -0.43 31.30 6.74
CA ILE A 140 -0.04 30.84 5.41
C ILE A 140 -0.45 29.37 5.31
N PHE A 141 -1.52 29.10 4.57
CA PHE A 141 -1.88 27.73 4.20
C PHE A 141 -1.26 27.38 2.85
N THR A 142 -0.34 26.44 2.84
CA THR A 142 0.03 25.75 1.59
C THR A 142 -1.19 24.98 1.11
N LYS A 143 -1.73 25.36 -0.05
CA LYS A 143 -2.83 24.59 -0.65
C LYS A 143 -2.28 23.21 -1.03
N PRO A 144 -2.92 22.10 -0.60
CA PRO A 144 -2.50 20.79 -1.03
C PRO A 144 -2.66 20.67 -2.55
N ASP A 145 -1.83 19.82 -3.17
CA ASP A 145 -1.93 19.59 -4.61
C ASP A 145 -3.29 18.95 -4.95
N LYS A 146 -3.98 19.54 -5.93
CA LYS A 146 -5.21 18.95 -6.46
C LYS A 146 -4.85 17.80 -7.39
N ILE A 147 -5.13 16.58 -6.95
CA ILE A 147 -4.91 15.37 -7.75
C ILE A 147 -6.04 15.22 -8.77
N SER A 148 -5.67 15.14 -10.05
CA SER A 148 -6.63 15.05 -11.15
C SER A 148 -7.02 13.62 -11.51
N GLY A 149 -6.16 12.65 -11.18
CA GLY A 149 -6.37 11.22 -11.39
C GLY A 149 -5.25 10.44 -10.71
N VAL A 150 -5.48 9.15 -10.44
CA VAL A 150 -4.52 8.28 -9.75
C VAL A 150 -4.13 7.11 -10.64
N ILE A 151 -2.83 6.90 -10.82
CA ILE A 151 -2.26 5.72 -11.47
C ILE A 151 -1.86 4.70 -10.40
N GLY A 152 -2.36 3.47 -10.54
CA GLY A 152 -2.20 2.40 -9.55
C GLY A 152 -3.52 2.02 -8.87
N ALA A 153 -3.49 1.25 -7.79
CA ALA A 153 -2.32 0.60 -7.22
C ALA A 153 -2.00 -0.73 -7.94
N ALA A 154 -0.95 -1.41 -7.50
CA ALA A 154 -0.56 -2.71 -8.03
C ALA A 154 -1.46 -3.85 -7.52
N ALA A 155 -1.51 -4.06 -6.20
CA ALA A 155 -2.29 -5.13 -5.58
C ALA A 155 -3.79 -4.81 -5.62
N SER A 156 -4.62 -5.78 -6.01
CA SER A 156 -6.07 -5.57 -6.14
C SER A 156 -6.72 -5.11 -4.85
N SER A 157 -6.38 -5.71 -3.70
CA SER A 157 -6.88 -5.29 -2.38
C SER A 157 -6.58 -3.82 -2.06
N VAL A 158 -5.39 -3.34 -2.45
CA VAL A 158 -5.02 -1.93 -2.31
C VAL A 158 -5.87 -1.07 -3.23
N SER A 159 -5.99 -1.43 -4.50
CA SER A 159 -6.80 -0.68 -5.46
C SER A 159 -8.26 -0.57 -5.04
N ILE A 160 -8.83 -1.65 -4.48
CA ILE A 160 -10.21 -1.66 -3.95
C ILE A 160 -10.36 -0.66 -2.80
N MET A 161 -9.44 -0.68 -1.84
CA MET A 161 -9.48 0.25 -0.69
C MET A 161 -9.36 1.70 -1.14
N VAL A 162 -8.44 1.99 -2.07
CA VAL A 162 -8.23 3.34 -2.59
C VAL A 162 -9.42 3.82 -3.44
N ALA A 163 -9.94 2.98 -4.32
CA ALA A 163 -11.08 3.31 -5.19
C ALA A 163 -12.31 3.72 -4.38
N ASN A 164 -12.55 3.07 -3.24
CA ASN A 164 -13.67 3.39 -2.34
C ASN A 164 -13.59 4.82 -1.77
N ILE A 165 -12.40 5.39 -1.61
CA ILE A 165 -12.23 6.79 -1.21
C ILE A 165 -12.29 7.69 -2.43
N LEU A 166 -11.52 7.40 -3.47
CA LEU A 166 -11.40 8.27 -4.65
C LEU A 166 -12.74 8.54 -5.34
N ARG A 167 -13.63 7.54 -5.37
CA ARG A 167 -14.97 7.70 -5.96
C ARG A 167 -15.82 8.76 -5.26
N LEU A 168 -15.67 8.96 -3.95
CA LEU A 168 -16.41 9.99 -3.20
C LEU A 168 -16.04 11.39 -3.66
N PHE A 169 -14.81 11.56 -4.13
CA PHE A 169 -14.27 12.81 -4.64
C PHE A 169 -14.22 12.86 -6.17
N LYS A 170 -14.79 11.86 -6.85
CA LYS A 170 -14.82 11.73 -8.32
C LYS A 170 -13.43 11.78 -8.97
N ILE A 171 -12.43 11.22 -8.29
CA ILE A 171 -11.07 11.11 -8.82
C ILE A 171 -10.95 9.78 -9.56
N PRO A 172 -10.68 9.77 -10.89
CA PRO A 172 -10.50 8.53 -11.63
C PRO A 172 -9.21 7.82 -11.20
N GLN A 173 -9.28 6.50 -11.13
CA GLN A 173 -8.16 5.63 -10.82
C GLN A 173 -7.92 4.65 -11.97
N ILE A 174 -6.69 4.59 -12.49
CA ILE A 174 -6.29 3.64 -13.54
C ILE A 174 -5.20 2.72 -13.00
N SER A 175 -5.54 1.46 -12.76
CA SER A 175 -4.56 0.46 -12.32
C SER A 175 -3.79 -0.16 -13.49
N TYR A 176 -2.50 -0.39 -13.26
CA TYR A 176 -1.60 -1.08 -14.19
C TYR A 176 -1.41 -2.57 -13.85
N ALA A 177 -1.97 -3.08 -12.75
CA ALA A 177 -1.73 -4.47 -12.32
C ALA A 177 -2.83 -5.12 -11.46
N SER A 178 -3.88 -4.41 -11.07
CA SER A 178 -4.96 -4.99 -10.26
C SER A 178 -5.97 -5.76 -11.11
N THR A 179 -5.99 -7.07 -10.95
CA THR A 179 -6.71 -7.99 -11.84
C THR A 179 -7.91 -8.68 -11.18
N ALA A 180 -8.23 -8.39 -9.91
CA ALA A 180 -9.39 -9.00 -9.24
C ALA A 180 -10.68 -8.79 -10.07
N PRO A 181 -11.51 -9.83 -10.29
CA PRO A 181 -12.70 -9.74 -11.12
C PRO A 181 -13.71 -8.68 -10.66
N GLU A 182 -13.88 -8.52 -9.33
CA GLU A 182 -14.84 -7.58 -8.73
C GLU A 182 -14.61 -6.11 -9.10
N LEU A 183 -13.37 -5.72 -9.43
CA LEU A 183 -13.04 -4.36 -9.89
C LEU A 183 -13.69 -4.02 -11.25
N SER A 184 -14.31 -4.99 -11.92
CA SER A 184 -15.08 -4.77 -13.17
C SER A 184 -16.53 -4.36 -12.92
N ASP A 185 -16.99 -4.38 -11.66
CA ASP A 185 -18.34 -3.94 -11.31
C ASP A 185 -18.42 -2.41 -11.28
N ASN A 186 -18.82 -1.82 -12.41
CA ASN A 186 -18.97 -0.38 -12.58
C ASN A 186 -20.07 0.24 -11.70
N THR A 187 -20.94 -0.55 -11.07
CA THR A 187 -21.91 -0.03 -10.10
C THR A 187 -21.25 0.29 -8.75
N ARG A 188 -20.17 -0.43 -8.43
CA ARG A 188 -19.38 -0.28 -7.21
C ARG A 188 -18.12 0.56 -7.41
N TYR A 189 -17.47 0.43 -8.57
CA TYR A 189 -16.18 1.05 -8.88
C TYR A 189 -16.27 1.93 -10.15
N ASP A 190 -17.24 2.85 -10.14
CA ASP A 190 -17.58 3.79 -11.24
C ASP A 190 -16.42 4.69 -11.71
N PHE A 191 -15.44 4.96 -10.84
CA PHE A 191 -14.24 5.74 -11.17
C PHE A 191 -12.97 4.89 -11.34
N PHE A 192 -13.10 3.56 -11.37
CA PHE A 192 -11.97 2.66 -11.55
C PHE A 192 -11.86 2.20 -13.01
N SER A 193 -10.64 2.09 -13.48
CA SER A 193 -10.29 1.49 -14.77
C SER A 193 -8.95 0.77 -14.65
N ARG A 194 -8.64 -0.09 -15.61
CA ARG A 194 -7.34 -0.77 -15.68
C ARG A 194 -6.96 -1.09 -17.11
N VAL A 195 -5.65 -1.20 -17.33
CA VAL A 195 -5.07 -1.57 -18.63
C VAL A 195 -4.71 -3.06 -18.74
N VAL A 196 -5.12 -3.86 -17.76
CA VAL A 196 -4.85 -5.32 -17.67
C VAL A 196 -6.16 -6.11 -17.57
N PRO A 197 -6.22 -7.35 -18.09
CA PRO A 197 -7.44 -8.17 -18.03
C PRO A 197 -7.74 -8.69 -16.61
N PRO A 198 -9.01 -9.02 -16.29
CA PRO A 198 -9.36 -9.69 -15.04
C PRO A 198 -8.81 -11.12 -14.93
N ASP A 199 -8.66 -11.58 -13.68
CA ASP A 199 -8.26 -12.96 -13.35
C ASP A 199 -9.26 -14.02 -13.82
N SER A 200 -10.48 -13.66 -14.21
CA SER A 200 -11.43 -14.61 -14.82
C SER A 200 -10.87 -15.23 -16.10
N TYR A 201 -10.15 -14.45 -16.91
CA TYR A 201 -9.46 -14.97 -18.10
C TYR A 201 -8.26 -15.84 -17.72
N GLN A 202 -7.52 -15.47 -16.67
CA GLN A 202 -6.41 -16.28 -16.17
C GLN A 202 -6.90 -17.61 -15.60
N ALA A 203 -8.00 -17.62 -14.86
CA ALA A 203 -8.63 -18.81 -14.31
C ALA A 203 -9.07 -19.77 -15.43
N GLN A 204 -9.69 -19.25 -16.50
CA GLN A 204 -10.02 -20.05 -17.68
C GLN A 204 -8.78 -20.71 -18.28
N ALA A 205 -7.72 -19.93 -18.54
CA ALA A 205 -6.48 -20.46 -19.10
C ALA A 205 -5.84 -21.53 -18.18
N MET A 206 -5.90 -21.35 -16.86
CA MET A 206 -5.41 -22.34 -15.91
C MET A 206 -6.22 -23.64 -15.95
N VAL A 207 -7.55 -23.57 -16.09
CA VAL A 207 -8.36 -24.77 -16.28
C VAL A 207 -7.99 -25.48 -17.58
N ASP A 208 -7.85 -24.74 -18.68
CA ASP A 208 -7.46 -25.32 -19.98
C ASP A 208 -6.11 -26.05 -19.90
N ILE A 209 -5.13 -25.48 -19.19
CA ILE A 209 -3.82 -26.12 -18.94
C ILE A 209 -3.98 -27.39 -18.12
N VAL A 210 -4.73 -27.34 -17.01
CA VAL A 210 -4.97 -28.48 -16.12
C VAL A 210 -5.64 -29.64 -16.88
N THR A 211 -6.64 -29.32 -17.70
CA THR A 211 -7.34 -30.28 -18.55
C THR A 211 -6.42 -30.87 -19.62
N ALA A 212 -5.61 -30.04 -20.29
CA ALA A 212 -4.66 -30.50 -21.31
C ALA A 212 -3.56 -31.41 -20.74
N LEU A 213 -3.16 -31.19 -19.49
CA LEU A 213 -2.20 -32.04 -18.77
C LEU A 213 -2.82 -33.33 -18.20
N GLY A 214 -4.15 -33.52 -18.36
CA GLY A 214 -4.87 -34.67 -17.82
C GLY A 214 -4.94 -34.69 -16.28
N TRP A 215 -4.78 -33.54 -15.63
CA TRP A 215 -4.86 -33.43 -14.18
C TRP A 215 -6.32 -33.37 -13.73
N ASN A 216 -6.78 -34.42 -13.06
CA ASN A 216 -8.17 -34.53 -12.59
C ASN A 216 -8.34 -34.34 -11.08
N TYR A 217 -7.25 -34.20 -10.33
CA TYR A 217 -7.25 -34.05 -8.88
C TYR A 217 -6.15 -33.08 -8.46
N VAL A 218 -6.55 -31.85 -8.08
CA VAL A 218 -5.63 -30.75 -7.79
C VAL A 218 -5.95 -30.09 -6.44
N SER A 219 -4.95 -29.49 -5.80
CA SER A 219 -5.15 -28.62 -4.65
C SER A 219 -5.18 -27.16 -5.09
N THR A 220 -5.77 -26.28 -4.29
CA THR A 220 -5.77 -24.83 -4.54
C THR A 220 -5.14 -24.07 -3.37
N LEU A 221 -4.48 -22.96 -3.67
CA LEU A 221 -3.87 -22.07 -2.67
C LEU A 221 -4.16 -20.61 -3.03
N ALA A 222 -4.73 -19.86 -2.09
CA ALA A 222 -5.09 -18.45 -2.29
C ALA A 222 -4.43 -17.54 -1.25
N SER A 223 -3.93 -16.37 -1.65
CA SER A 223 -3.73 -15.26 -0.72
C SER A 223 -5.09 -14.76 -0.22
N GLU A 224 -5.25 -14.58 1.09
CA GLU A 224 -6.47 -14.06 1.68
C GLU A 224 -6.78 -12.63 1.17
N GLY A 225 -8.03 -12.41 0.77
CA GLY A 225 -8.51 -11.18 0.16
C GLY A 225 -8.98 -11.35 -1.29
N ASN A 226 -9.44 -10.24 -1.86
CA ASN A 226 -10.23 -10.22 -3.09
C ASN A 226 -9.50 -10.69 -4.36
N TYR A 227 -8.16 -10.75 -4.35
CA TYR A 227 -7.40 -11.27 -5.49
C TYR A 227 -7.36 -12.80 -5.45
N GLY A 228 -6.72 -13.37 -4.42
CA GLY A 228 -6.47 -14.81 -4.37
C GLY A 228 -7.75 -15.62 -4.26
N GLU A 229 -8.70 -15.18 -3.44
CA GLU A 229 -9.95 -15.90 -3.24
C GLU A 229 -10.85 -15.87 -4.48
N SER A 230 -11.04 -14.71 -5.10
CA SER A 230 -11.84 -14.62 -6.32
C SER A 230 -11.21 -15.33 -7.51
N GLY A 231 -9.87 -15.39 -7.59
CA GLY A 231 -9.17 -16.19 -8.59
C GLY A 231 -9.41 -17.69 -8.43
N VAL A 232 -9.27 -18.21 -7.20
CA VAL A 232 -9.58 -19.63 -6.90
C VAL A 232 -11.07 -19.93 -7.09
N GLU A 233 -11.97 -19.01 -6.72
CA GLU A 233 -13.40 -19.16 -6.94
C GLU A 233 -13.74 -19.24 -8.43
N ALA A 234 -13.18 -18.36 -9.25
CA ALA A 234 -13.34 -18.40 -10.71
C ALA A 234 -12.82 -19.73 -11.29
N PHE A 235 -11.62 -20.16 -10.89
CA PHE A 235 -11.07 -21.46 -11.30
C PHE A 235 -11.97 -22.62 -10.90
N THR A 236 -12.50 -22.60 -9.68
CA THR A 236 -13.39 -23.63 -9.14
C THR A 236 -14.70 -23.70 -9.91
N GLN A 237 -15.29 -22.55 -10.22
CA GLN A 237 -16.54 -22.45 -10.96
C GLN A 237 -16.38 -23.00 -12.38
N ILE A 238 -15.35 -22.56 -13.11
CA ILE A 238 -15.05 -23.03 -14.46
C ILE A 238 -14.75 -24.53 -14.47
N SER A 239 -13.97 -25.01 -13.50
CA SER A 239 -13.67 -26.44 -13.35
C SER A 239 -14.93 -27.30 -13.14
N ARG A 240 -15.92 -26.79 -12.40
CA ARG A 240 -17.21 -27.45 -12.18
C ARG A 240 -18.08 -27.47 -13.44
N GLU A 241 -18.06 -26.38 -14.20
CA GLU A 241 -18.85 -26.25 -15.43
C GLU A 241 -18.34 -27.17 -16.55
N ILE A 242 -17.02 -27.24 -16.74
CA ILE A 242 -16.39 -28.13 -17.73
C ILE A 242 -16.43 -29.59 -17.26
N GLY A 243 -16.26 -29.81 -15.95
CA GLY A 243 -16.12 -31.13 -15.36
C GLY A 243 -14.73 -31.74 -15.58
N GLY A 244 -14.47 -32.88 -14.92
CA GLY A 244 -13.22 -33.63 -15.06
C GLY A 244 -12.06 -33.17 -14.18
N VAL A 245 -12.20 -32.06 -13.44
CA VAL A 245 -11.23 -31.59 -12.45
C VAL A 245 -11.86 -31.50 -11.07
N CYS A 246 -11.32 -32.23 -10.10
CA CYS A 246 -11.73 -32.22 -8.70
C CYS A 246 -10.72 -31.46 -7.84
N ILE A 247 -11.23 -30.66 -6.90
CA ILE A 247 -10.40 -29.93 -5.93
C ILE A 247 -10.28 -30.76 -4.66
N ALA A 248 -9.07 -31.20 -4.34
CA ALA A 248 -8.75 -32.03 -3.18
C ALA A 248 -8.87 -31.25 -1.87
N GLN A 249 -8.29 -30.05 -1.87
CA GLN A 249 -8.33 -29.12 -0.76
C GLN A 249 -8.08 -27.70 -1.24
N SER A 250 -8.50 -26.73 -0.43
CA SER A 250 -8.26 -25.31 -0.66
C SER A 250 -7.63 -24.70 0.57
N GLN A 251 -6.39 -24.25 0.44
CA GLN A 251 -5.66 -23.57 1.50
C GLN A 251 -5.65 -22.06 1.26
N LYS A 252 -5.64 -21.29 2.34
CA LYS A 252 -5.55 -19.84 2.32
C LYS A 252 -4.34 -19.38 3.10
N ILE A 253 -3.62 -18.40 2.56
CA ILE A 253 -2.51 -17.71 3.21
C ILE A 253 -3.10 -16.49 3.92
N PRO A 254 -3.06 -16.42 5.26
CA PRO A 254 -3.64 -15.30 5.99
C PRO A 254 -2.98 -13.97 5.61
N ARG A 255 -3.71 -12.85 5.67
CA ARG A 255 -3.15 -11.52 5.41
C ARG A 255 -1.96 -11.20 6.29
N GLU A 256 -1.98 -11.65 7.54
CA GLU A 256 -0.86 -11.53 8.49
C GLU A 256 -0.46 -12.90 9.01
N PRO A 257 0.34 -13.65 8.25
CA PRO A 257 0.78 -14.99 8.65
C PRO A 257 1.57 -14.93 9.95
N ARG A 258 1.27 -15.85 10.87
CA ARG A 258 2.09 -16.05 12.07
C ARG A 258 3.37 -16.80 11.69
N PRO A 259 4.44 -16.69 12.49
CA PRO A 259 5.61 -17.56 12.32
C PRO A 259 5.20 -19.03 12.27
N GLY A 260 5.73 -19.80 11.32
CA GLY A 260 5.40 -21.21 11.13
C GLY A 260 4.11 -21.47 10.32
N GLU A 261 3.39 -20.45 9.84
CA GLU A 261 2.13 -20.65 9.14
C GLU A 261 2.31 -21.20 7.72
N PHE A 262 3.37 -20.77 7.01
CA PHE A 262 3.68 -21.27 5.67
C PHE A 262 4.00 -22.77 5.71
N GLU A 263 4.80 -23.21 6.69
CA GLU A 263 5.15 -24.62 6.92
C GLU A 263 3.92 -25.47 7.25
N LYS A 264 2.94 -24.92 7.99
CA LYS A 264 1.66 -25.61 8.22
C LYS A 264 0.85 -25.75 6.94
N ILE A 265 0.83 -24.72 6.10
CA ILE A 265 0.12 -24.78 4.80
C ILE A 265 0.75 -25.87 3.93
N ILE A 266 2.08 -25.93 3.84
CA ILE A 266 2.79 -27.00 3.12
C ILE A 266 2.44 -28.38 3.70
N LYS A 267 2.48 -28.56 5.03
CA LYS A 267 2.09 -29.83 5.67
C LYS A 267 0.66 -30.25 5.31
N ARG A 268 -0.31 -29.33 5.34
CA ARG A 268 -1.68 -29.61 4.92
C ARG A 268 -1.76 -29.99 3.44
N LEU A 269 -1.06 -29.27 2.56
CA LEU A 269 -1.00 -29.60 1.13
C LEU A 269 -0.48 -31.04 0.90
N LEU A 270 0.49 -31.47 1.70
CA LEU A 270 1.07 -32.83 1.65
C LEU A 270 0.14 -33.92 2.21
N GLU A 271 -0.89 -33.58 2.99
CA GLU A 271 -1.88 -34.55 3.49
C GLU A 271 -2.75 -35.15 2.36
N THR A 272 -2.77 -34.55 1.17
CA THR A 272 -3.42 -35.09 -0.03
C THR A 272 -2.38 -35.50 -1.09
N PRO A 273 -1.65 -36.63 -0.91
CA PRO A 273 -0.54 -37.01 -1.80
C PRO A 273 -0.97 -37.32 -3.23
N ASN A 274 -2.24 -37.64 -3.44
CA ASN A 274 -2.82 -37.87 -4.78
C ASN A 274 -2.94 -36.57 -5.59
N ALA A 275 -3.03 -35.40 -4.93
CA ALA A 275 -3.11 -34.10 -5.58
C ALA A 275 -1.70 -33.51 -5.73
N ARG A 276 -1.02 -33.89 -6.82
CA ARG A 276 0.38 -33.48 -7.07
C ARG A 276 0.51 -32.05 -7.59
N ALA A 277 -0.56 -31.47 -8.12
CA ALA A 277 -0.59 -30.11 -8.62
C ALA A 277 -1.31 -29.17 -7.66
N VAL A 278 -0.76 -27.98 -7.44
CA VAL A 278 -1.34 -26.91 -6.63
C VAL A 278 -1.59 -25.69 -7.50
N ILE A 279 -2.86 -25.32 -7.67
CA ILE A 279 -3.31 -24.15 -8.41
C ILE A 279 -3.26 -22.95 -7.46
N MET A 280 -2.34 -22.04 -7.72
CA MET A 280 -2.03 -20.95 -6.79
C MET A 280 -2.43 -19.59 -7.36
N PHE A 281 -3.35 -18.91 -6.68
CA PHE A 281 -3.65 -17.49 -6.86
C PHE A 281 -3.17 -16.73 -5.62
N ALA A 282 -1.90 -16.34 -5.63
CA ALA A 282 -1.28 -15.66 -4.51
C ALA A 282 -0.46 -14.47 -4.96
N ASN A 283 -0.27 -13.52 -4.04
CA ASN A 283 0.59 -12.37 -4.26
C ASN A 283 2.05 -12.83 -4.30
N GLU A 284 2.91 -12.10 -5.01
CA GLU A 284 4.33 -12.43 -5.12
C GLU A 284 5.02 -12.69 -3.78
N ASP A 285 4.76 -11.84 -2.77
CA ASP A 285 5.41 -11.95 -1.46
C ASP A 285 5.00 -13.26 -0.75
N ASP A 286 3.76 -13.68 -0.94
CA ASP A 286 3.22 -14.94 -0.40
C ASP A 286 3.74 -16.15 -1.17
N ILE A 287 3.83 -16.05 -2.51
CA ILE A 287 4.43 -17.09 -3.37
C ILE A 287 5.87 -17.36 -2.93
N ARG A 288 6.69 -16.30 -2.77
CA ARG A 288 8.09 -16.45 -2.34
C ARG A 288 8.19 -17.20 -1.02
N ARG A 289 7.39 -16.81 -0.02
CA ARG A 289 7.41 -17.43 1.32
C ARG A 289 6.89 -18.87 1.32
N ILE A 290 5.89 -19.18 0.50
CA ILE A 290 5.42 -20.56 0.30
C ILE A 290 6.52 -21.42 -0.32
N LEU A 291 7.22 -20.92 -1.34
CA LEU A 291 8.31 -21.65 -2.00
C LEU A 291 9.54 -21.83 -1.09
N GLU A 292 9.83 -20.87 -0.21
CA GLU A 292 10.89 -21.00 0.80
C GLU A 292 10.56 -22.04 1.88
N ALA A 293 9.28 -22.28 2.15
CA ALA A 293 8.81 -23.24 3.14
C ALA A 293 8.60 -24.66 2.58
N ALA A 294 8.63 -24.84 1.25
CA ALA A 294 8.39 -26.09 0.53
C ALA A 294 9.68 -26.90 0.35
#